data_AF-A0A9W6X8L6-F1
#
_entry.id   AF-A0A9W6X8L6-F1
#
_cell.length_a   1.000
_cell.length_b   1.000
_cell.length_c   1.000
_cell.angle_alpha   90.00
_cell.angle_beta   90.00
_cell.angle_gamma   90.00
#
_symmetry.space_group_name_H-M   'P 1'
#
loop_
_entity.id
_entity.type
_entity.pdbx_description
1 polymer ?
#
loop_
_entity_poly.entity_id
_entity_poly.type
_entity_poly.pdbx_seq_one_letter_code
_entity_poly.pdbx_strand_id
1 'polypeptide(L)'
;MAWLNDGGINMLSFSAGVSVPKTTPPSSVGTLLDAARTLCRYSQEYFVDDVRDVFEALLDFMQQLDGWHTWSPPDLPHLVFWVNSVLKEFRHLVHSSNGNLDICSRHAVARLSLNDGDLQNVMHALARRPTSSAVITQRPQSAGAVRERGTQRQQRIPPAIFDLIPKHNGLPICLRFLSSMGCPSGNSTRCAFGARAHVAPDALDARVKGHIIQRMGGLDDRFAHL
;
A
#
# COMPACT_ATOMS: atom_id res chain seq x y z
N MET A 1 2.75 -8.39 18.90
CA MET A 1 1.45 -8.00 18.32
C MET A 1 0.33 -8.46 19.24
N ALA A 2 0.25 -7.89 20.46
CA ALA A 2 -0.79 -8.27 21.42
C ALA A 2 -2.17 -7.71 21.02
N TRP A 3 -2.19 -6.54 20.35
CA TRP A 3 -3.40 -5.79 20.00
C TRP A 3 -4.42 -6.52 19.10
N LEU A 4 -4.01 -7.52 18.31
CA LEU A 4 -4.97 -8.32 17.52
C LEU A 4 -5.91 -9.16 18.39
N ASN A 5 -5.47 -9.48 19.61
CA ASN A 5 -6.25 -10.24 20.59
C ASN A 5 -6.71 -9.35 21.77
N ASP A 6 -6.15 -8.14 21.89
CA ASP A 6 -6.45 -7.18 22.95
C ASP A 6 -7.47 -6.15 22.43
N GLY A 7 -8.74 -6.56 22.45
CA GLY A 7 -9.86 -5.68 22.17
C GLY A 7 -10.85 -6.23 21.15
N GLY A 8 -12.12 -6.13 21.50
CA GLY A 8 -13.24 -6.48 20.65
C GLY A 8 -14.53 -6.53 21.46
N ILE A 9 -15.66 -6.35 20.79
CA ILE A 9 -16.98 -6.59 21.36
C ILE A 9 -17.55 -7.73 20.53
N ASN A 10 -18.10 -8.74 21.19
CA ASN A 10 -18.81 -9.78 20.47
C ASN A 10 -20.13 -9.20 19.93
N MET A 11 -20.14 -8.83 18.65
CA MET A 11 -21.32 -8.26 17.99
C MET A 11 -22.42 -9.30 17.72
N LEU A 12 -22.15 -10.59 17.95
CA LEU A 12 -23.14 -11.67 17.93
C LEU A 12 -23.78 -11.87 19.31
N SER A 13 -23.09 -11.47 20.39
CA SER A 13 -23.56 -11.60 21.77
C SER A 13 -22.91 -10.55 22.68
N PHE A 14 -23.69 -9.58 23.12
CA PHE A 14 -23.24 -8.51 24.04
C PHE A 14 -23.10 -8.97 25.50
N SER A 15 -23.16 -10.27 25.77
CA SER A 15 -23.06 -10.81 27.14
C SER A 15 -21.63 -10.76 27.65
N ALA A 16 -21.42 -10.20 28.84
CA ALA A 16 -20.11 -10.07 29.47
C ALA A 16 -19.38 -11.41 29.72
N GLY A 17 -20.12 -12.53 29.80
CA GLY A 17 -19.58 -13.87 29.98
C GLY A 17 -19.13 -14.57 28.69
N VAL A 18 -19.37 -13.98 27.52
CA VAL A 18 -19.01 -14.58 26.24
C VAL A 18 -17.69 -13.98 25.75
N SER A 19 -16.65 -14.81 25.68
CA SER A 19 -15.35 -14.39 25.14
C SER A 19 -15.48 -13.94 23.69
N VAL A 20 -14.81 -12.84 23.36
CA VAL A 20 -14.70 -12.36 21.98
C VAL A 20 -14.05 -13.46 21.12
N PRO A 21 -14.61 -13.81 19.95
CA PRO A 21 -13.96 -14.75 19.03
C PRO A 21 -12.54 -14.29 18.72
N LYS A 22 -11.56 -15.18 18.87
CA LYS A 22 -10.16 -14.86 18.54
C LYS A 22 -10.07 -14.63 17.04
N THR A 23 -9.55 -13.46 16.65
CA THR A 23 -9.33 -13.14 15.24
C THR A 23 -8.12 -13.92 14.73
N THR A 24 -8.30 -14.72 13.69
CA THR A 24 -7.19 -15.40 13.02
C THR A 24 -6.37 -14.34 12.27
N PRO A 25 -5.04 -14.27 12.49
CA PRO A 25 -4.20 -13.34 11.74
C PRO A 25 -4.29 -13.66 10.24
N PRO A 26 -4.31 -12.63 9.37
CA PRO A 26 -4.41 -12.83 7.93
C PRO A 26 -3.19 -13.62 7.42
N SER A 27 -3.44 -14.63 6.59
CA SER A 27 -2.41 -15.46 5.97
C SER A 27 -1.92 -14.90 4.64
N SER A 28 -2.75 -14.09 3.97
CA SER A 28 -2.44 -13.44 2.69
C SER A 28 -3.18 -12.12 2.55
N VAL A 29 -2.77 -11.30 1.56
CA VAL A 29 -3.51 -10.10 1.15
C VAL A 29 -4.89 -10.45 0.63
N GLY A 30 -5.02 -11.61 -0.04
CA GLY A 30 -6.31 -12.14 -0.50
C GLY A 30 -7.35 -12.23 0.62
N THR A 31 -6.95 -12.68 1.83
CA THR A 31 -7.85 -12.70 2.99
C THR A 31 -8.34 -11.30 3.38
N LEU A 32 -7.48 -10.27 3.25
CA LEU A 32 -7.86 -8.89 3.55
C LEU A 32 -8.75 -8.30 2.44
N LEU A 33 -8.48 -8.62 1.18
CA LEU A 33 -9.31 -8.25 0.03
C LEU A 33 -10.71 -8.85 0.14
N ASP A 34 -10.83 -10.13 0.48
CA ASP A 34 -12.12 -10.78 0.67
C ASP A 34 -12.88 -10.16 1.84
N ALA A 35 -12.20 -9.86 2.96
CA ALA A 35 -12.81 -9.14 4.08
C ALA A 35 -13.31 -7.74 3.68
N ALA A 36 -12.51 -6.97 2.94
CA ALA A 36 -12.91 -5.66 2.42
C ALA A 36 -14.09 -5.77 1.44
N ARG A 37 -14.11 -6.79 0.58
CA ARG A 37 -15.21 -7.06 -0.36
C ARG A 37 -16.50 -7.43 0.37
N THR A 38 -16.43 -8.26 1.42
CA THR A 38 -17.58 -8.59 2.25
C THR A 38 -18.12 -7.35 2.97
N LEU A 39 -17.24 -6.51 3.53
CA LEU A 39 -17.62 -5.28 4.20
C LEU A 39 -18.28 -4.29 3.24
N CYS A 40 -17.72 -4.13 2.04
CA CYS A 40 -18.29 -3.31 0.97
C CYS A 40 -19.70 -3.81 0.60
N ARG A 41 -19.87 -5.12 0.34
CA ARG A 41 -21.19 -5.69 0.06
C ARG A 41 -22.20 -5.50 1.19
N TYR A 42 -21.77 -5.65 2.44
CA TYR A 42 -22.62 -5.38 3.60
C TYR A 42 -23.04 -3.91 3.66
N SER A 43 -22.11 -2.99 3.39
CA SER A 43 -22.39 -1.56 3.39
C SER A 43 -23.42 -1.15 2.33
N GLN A 44 -23.38 -1.77 1.16
CA GLN A 44 -24.32 -1.49 0.08
C GLN A 44 -25.76 -1.83 0.42
N GLU A 45 -25.97 -2.81 1.32
CA GLU A 45 -27.31 -3.24 1.74
C GLU A 45 -27.83 -2.41 2.93
N TYR A 46 -26.95 -2.00 3.86
CA TYR A 46 -27.37 -1.51 5.17
C TYR A 46 -26.94 -0.08 5.51
N PHE A 47 -26.03 0.53 4.75
CA PHE A 47 -25.47 1.85 5.08
C PHE A 47 -25.85 2.93 4.07
N VAL A 48 -25.78 4.17 4.52
CA VAL A 48 -25.95 5.37 3.69
C VAL A 48 -24.75 5.57 2.76
N ASP A 49 -24.97 6.29 1.67
CA ASP A 49 -24.00 6.47 0.58
C ASP A 49 -22.63 6.97 1.05
N ASP A 50 -22.58 7.94 1.97
CA ASP A 50 -21.31 8.43 2.52
C ASP A 50 -20.44 7.34 3.16
N VAL A 51 -21.06 6.36 3.83
CA VAL A 51 -20.35 5.25 4.47
C VAL A 51 -19.97 4.19 3.44
N ARG A 52 -20.81 4.00 2.41
CA ARG A 52 -20.53 3.11 1.29
C ARG A 52 -19.29 3.57 0.52
N ASP A 53 -19.17 4.87 0.25
CA ASP A 53 -18.03 5.47 -0.44
C ASP A 53 -16.70 5.15 0.27
N VAL A 54 -16.68 5.17 1.60
CA VAL A 54 -15.48 4.82 2.38
C VAL A 54 -15.08 3.36 2.18
N PHE A 55 -16.04 2.44 2.16
CA PHE A 55 -15.75 1.02 2.01
C PHE A 55 -15.46 0.62 0.56
N GLU A 56 -16.06 1.28 -0.42
CA GLU A 56 -15.71 1.14 -1.84
C GLU A 56 -14.29 1.64 -2.09
N ALA A 57 -13.94 2.84 -1.60
CA ALA A 57 -12.57 3.35 -1.66
C ALA A 57 -11.57 2.42 -0.93
N LEU A 58 -11.96 1.81 0.19
CA LEU A 58 -11.10 0.87 0.91
C LEU A 58 -10.83 -0.38 0.07
N LEU A 59 -11.86 -0.92 -0.58
CA LEU A 59 -11.73 -2.08 -1.45
C LEU A 59 -10.82 -1.76 -2.64
N ASP A 60 -11.04 -0.64 -3.32
CA ASP A 60 -10.22 -0.20 -4.45
C ASP A 60 -8.76 0.02 -4.03
N PHE A 61 -8.55 0.64 -2.87
CA PHE A 61 -7.22 0.85 -2.31
C PHE A 61 -6.50 -0.48 -1.99
N MET A 62 -7.20 -1.45 -1.40
CA MET A 62 -6.63 -2.76 -1.11
C MET A 62 -6.26 -3.52 -2.38
N GLN A 63 -7.03 -3.37 -3.47
CA GLN A 63 -6.69 -3.95 -4.78
C GLN A 63 -5.43 -3.31 -5.36
N GLN A 64 -5.29 -1.99 -5.23
CA GLN A 64 -4.06 -1.28 -5.65
C GLN A 64 -2.84 -1.76 -4.83
N LEU A 65 -3.02 -2.02 -3.53
CA LEU A 65 -1.94 -2.49 -2.65
C LEU A 65 -1.42 -3.89 -3.01
N ASP A 66 -2.31 -4.80 -3.42
CA ASP A 66 -1.93 -6.15 -3.87
C ASP A 66 -1.01 -6.09 -5.10
N GLY A 67 -1.29 -5.16 -6.02
CA GLY A 67 -0.43 -4.90 -7.18
C GLY A 67 0.87 -4.13 -6.87
N TRP A 68 0.94 -3.42 -5.73
CA TRP A 68 2.04 -2.52 -5.40
C TRP A 68 3.18 -3.19 -4.62
N HIS A 69 2.87 -4.15 -3.73
CA HIS A 69 3.86 -4.79 -2.87
C HIS A 69 3.61 -6.28 -2.68
N THR A 70 4.70 -7.05 -2.62
CA THR A 70 4.62 -8.45 -2.20
C THR A 70 4.58 -8.51 -0.68
N TRP A 71 3.37 -8.60 -0.12
CA TRP A 71 3.15 -8.66 1.31
C TRP A 71 3.49 -10.04 1.87
N SER A 72 4.34 -10.10 2.90
CA SER A 72 4.58 -11.34 3.63
C SER A 72 3.62 -11.46 4.83
N PRO A 73 3.28 -12.67 5.29
CA PRO A 73 2.41 -12.87 6.46
C PRO A 73 2.74 -12.03 7.71
N PRO A 74 4.02 -11.81 8.10
CA PRO A 74 4.34 -10.98 9.27
C PRO A 74 4.12 -9.47 9.05
N ASP A 75 3.91 -9.03 7.82
CA ASP A 75 3.67 -7.63 7.45
C ASP A 75 2.18 -7.29 7.51
N LEU A 76 1.34 -8.25 7.12
CA LEU A 76 -0.11 -8.09 7.00
C LEU A 76 -0.79 -7.48 8.24
N PRO A 77 -0.43 -7.82 9.49
CA PRO A 77 -1.15 -7.22 10.59
C PRO A 77 -0.77 -5.74 10.81
N HIS A 78 0.36 -5.25 10.31
CA HIS A 78 0.62 -3.80 10.31
C HIS A 78 -0.27 -3.08 9.30
N LEU A 79 -0.57 -3.71 8.17
CA LEU A 79 -1.54 -3.20 7.22
C LEU A 79 -2.94 -3.17 7.84
N VAL A 80 -3.36 -4.24 8.53
CA VAL A 80 -4.64 -4.27 9.27
C VAL A 80 -4.70 -3.17 10.33
N PHE A 81 -3.60 -2.96 11.07
CA PHE A 81 -3.51 -1.88 12.05
C PHE A 81 -3.75 -0.50 11.42
N TRP A 82 -3.13 -0.25 10.27
CA TRP A 82 -3.30 1.00 9.54
C TRP A 82 -4.74 1.16 9.03
N VAL A 83 -5.34 0.13 8.41
CA VAL A 83 -6.76 0.17 7.97
C VAL A 83 -7.68 0.48 9.15
N ASN A 84 -7.48 -0.20 10.29
CA ASN A 84 -8.24 0.07 11.51
C ASN A 84 -8.06 1.50 12.02
N SER A 85 -6.88 2.09 11.83
CA SER A 85 -6.62 3.47 12.24
C SER A 85 -7.42 4.46 11.40
N VAL A 86 -7.49 4.25 10.07
CA VAL A 86 -8.34 5.04 9.17
C VAL A 86 -9.82 4.94 9.56
N LEU A 87 -10.33 3.72 9.77
CA LEU A 87 -11.74 3.51 10.14
C LEU A 87 -12.06 4.05 11.55
N LYS A 88 -11.11 3.96 12.49
CA LYS A 88 -11.26 4.51 13.84
C LYS A 88 -11.33 6.04 13.80
N GLU A 89 -10.48 6.67 13.00
CA GLU A 89 -10.49 8.12 12.81
C GLU A 89 -11.79 8.57 12.14
N PHE A 90 -12.25 7.88 11.10
CA PHE A 90 -13.56 8.14 10.48
C PHE A 90 -14.68 8.15 11.53
N ARG A 91 -14.78 7.09 12.34
CA ARG A 91 -15.76 7.00 13.43
C ARG A 91 -15.62 8.14 14.44
N HIS A 92 -14.38 8.52 14.79
CA HIS A 92 -14.13 9.62 15.71
C HIS A 92 -14.58 10.96 15.13
N LEU A 93 -14.28 11.22 13.86
CA LEU A 93 -14.70 12.43 13.16
C LEU A 93 -16.21 12.55 13.10
N VAL A 94 -16.93 11.47 12.73
CA VAL A 94 -18.40 11.44 12.70
C VAL A 94 -18.99 11.78 14.07
N HIS A 95 -18.40 11.26 15.14
CA HIS A 95 -18.85 11.58 16.50
C HIS A 95 -18.59 13.05 16.85
N SER A 96 -17.39 13.57 16.54
CA SER A 96 -17.00 14.96 16.84
C SER A 96 -17.72 16.01 15.99
N SER A 97 -18.16 15.63 14.78
CA SER A 97 -18.86 16.50 13.82
C SER A 97 -20.38 16.46 13.97
N ASN A 98 -20.89 15.88 15.05
CA ASN A 98 -22.31 15.70 15.31
C ASN A 98 -23.05 14.97 14.15
N GLY A 99 -22.39 13.99 13.53
CA GLY A 99 -22.96 13.17 12.46
C GLY A 99 -22.80 13.73 11.04
N ASN A 100 -21.93 14.73 10.79
CA ASN A 100 -21.67 15.20 9.43
C ASN A 100 -20.86 14.15 8.64
N LEU A 101 -21.56 13.27 7.93
CA LEU A 101 -20.96 12.14 7.24
C LEU A 101 -20.18 12.54 5.98
N ASP A 102 -20.67 13.47 5.17
CA ASP A 102 -20.03 13.91 3.91
C ASP A 102 -18.59 14.42 4.10
N ILE A 103 -18.33 15.25 5.12
CA ILE A 103 -16.95 15.71 5.38
C ILE A 103 -16.09 14.56 5.90
N CYS A 104 -16.66 13.70 6.75
CA CYS A 104 -15.92 12.61 7.37
C CYS A 104 -15.57 11.51 6.36
N SER A 105 -16.49 11.18 5.43
CA SER A 105 -16.29 10.19 4.38
C SER A 105 -15.19 10.66 3.43
N ARG A 106 -15.27 11.91 2.95
CA ARG A 106 -14.23 12.52 2.11
C ARG A 106 -12.85 12.53 2.78
N HIS A 107 -12.78 12.79 4.08
CA HIS A 107 -11.53 12.71 4.83
C HIS A 107 -10.99 11.27 4.88
N ALA A 108 -11.83 10.28 5.18
CA ALA A 108 -11.43 8.87 5.22
C ALA A 108 -10.97 8.36 3.85
N VAL A 109 -11.71 8.70 2.77
CA VAL A 109 -11.36 8.39 1.38
C VAL A 109 -10.01 8.99 1.01
N ALA A 110 -9.73 10.24 1.38
CA ALA A 110 -8.45 10.88 1.11
C ALA A 110 -7.25 10.17 1.78
N ARG A 111 -7.48 9.55 2.94
CA ARG A 111 -6.47 8.74 3.64
C ARG A 111 -6.22 7.37 2.99
N LEU A 112 -7.16 6.85 2.20
CA LEU A 112 -7.02 5.58 1.48
C LEU A 112 -6.15 5.75 0.24
N SER A 113 -4.90 6.15 0.46
CA SER A 113 -3.94 6.52 -0.55
C SER A 113 -2.57 5.95 -0.22
N LEU A 114 -1.82 5.58 -1.27
CA LEU A 114 -0.41 5.22 -1.12
C LEU A 114 0.43 6.38 -0.57
N ASN A 115 -0.06 7.62 -0.64
CA ASN A 115 0.63 8.79 -0.13
C ASN A 115 0.32 9.11 1.35
N ASP A 116 -0.52 8.30 2.02
CA ASP A 116 -0.83 8.50 3.43
C ASP A 116 0.44 8.37 4.29
N GLY A 117 0.67 9.36 5.16
CA GLY A 117 1.89 9.43 5.97
C GLY A 117 2.03 8.26 6.93
N ASP A 118 0.94 7.79 7.53
CA ASP A 118 0.98 6.67 8.46
C ASP A 118 1.25 5.35 7.73
N LEU A 119 0.67 5.18 6.54
CA LEU A 119 0.99 4.03 5.69
C LEU A 119 2.47 4.03 5.30
N GLN A 120 3.00 5.18 4.88
CA GLN A 120 4.43 5.32 4.56
C GLN A 120 5.31 4.96 5.76
N ASN A 121 4.93 5.40 6.97
CA ASN A 121 5.63 5.02 8.20
C ASN A 121 5.60 3.51 8.45
N VAL A 122 4.45 2.86 8.25
CA VAL A 122 4.34 1.40 8.32
C VAL A 122 5.26 0.73 7.31
N MET A 123 5.23 1.17 6.05
CA MET A 123 6.06 0.60 4.99
C MET A 123 7.56 0.80 5.26
N HIS A 124 7.96 1.96 5.78
CA HIS A 124 9.33 2.22 6.21
C HIS A 124 9.77 1.34 7.38
N ALA A 125 8.89 1.11 8.37
CA ALA A 125 9.18 0.23 9.49
C ALA A 125 9.34 -1.23 9.04
N LEU A 126 8.50 -1.69 8.13
CA LEU A 126 8.59 -3.03 7.53
C LEU A 126 9.87 -3.20 6.73
N ALA A 127 10.28 -2.20 5.95
CA ALA A 127 11.52 -2.22 5.18
C ALA A 127 12.79 -2.27 6.04
N ARG A 128 12.72 -1.80 7.30
CA ARG A 128 13.85 -1.77 8.23
C ARG A 128 13.99 -3.03 9.09
N ARG A 129 13.08 -4.01 8.97
CA ARG A 129 13.16 -5.25 9.75
C ARG A 129 14.42 -6.03 9.34
N PRO A 130 15.38 -6.28 10.27
CA PRO A 130 16.51 -7.12 9.97
C PRO A 130 16.00 -8.53 9.67
N THR A 131 16.38 -9.06 8.50
CA THR A 131 16.15 -10.46 8.11
C THR A 131 16.78 -11.36 9.17
N SER A 132 15.98 -11.80 10.13
CA SER A 132 16.44 -12.66 11.21
C SER A 132 16.53 -14.09 10.68
N SER A 133 17.58 -14.36 9.92
CA SER A 133 17.99 -15.71 9.51
C SER A 133 19.48 -15.69 9.16
N ALA A 134 20.32 -15.57 10.20
CA ALA A 134 21.69 -16.04 10.18
C ALA A 134 22.17 -16.18 11.63
N VAL A 135 22.03 -17.39 12.18
CA VAL A 135 22.78 -17.82 13.37
C VAL A 135 24.22 -18.00 12.91
N ILE A 136 25.15 -17.08 13.27
CA ILE A 136 26.58 -17.39 13.38
C ILE A 136 27.22 -16.58 14.52
N THR A 137 27.97 -17.32 15.33
CA THR A 137 28.78 -17.06 16.52
C THR A 137 29.92 -16.03 16.38
N GLN A 138 30.17 -15.24 17.46
CA GLN A 138 31.43 -14.61 17.94
C GLN A 138 32.19 -13.66 16.96
N ARG A 139 32.90 -12.56 17.28
CA ARG A 139 33.51 -11.87 18.45
C ARG A 139 33.79 -10.40 18.00
N PRO A 140 34.23 -9.45 18.87
CA PRO A 140 34.37 -8.03 18.52
C PRO A 140 35.78 -7.66 18.02
N GLN A 141 35.89 -6.74 17.03
CA GLN A 141 36.86 -5.62 17.00
C GLN A 141 36.89 -4.85 15.66
N SER A 142 37.12 -3.53 15.82
CA SER A 142 37.80 -2.55 14.93
C SER A 142 37.24 -2.18 13.55
N ALA A 143 36.82 -0.90 13.49
CA ALA A 143 37.17 0.15 12.54
C ALA A 143 37.23 -0.14 11.02
N GLY A 144 36.48 0.69 10.28
CA GLY A 144 36.82 1.10 8.92
C GLY A 144 36.28 0.22 7.79
N ALA A 145 35.03 0.45 7.38
CA ALA A 145 34.60 0.19 6.01
C ALA A 145 33.35 1.01 5.69
N VAL A 146 33.49 1.95 4.75
CA VAL A 146 32.38 2.50 3.97
C VAL A 146 31.64 1.31 3.37
N ARG A 147 30.45 0.99 3.89
CA ARG A 147 29.66 -0.15 3.39
C ARG A 147 28.59 0.34 2.44
N GLU A 148 28.84 0.03 1.17
CA GLU A 148 27.92 0.12 0.05
C GLU A 148 26.60 -0.61 0.33
N ARG A 149 25.52 0.12 0.02
CA ARG A 149 24.20 -0.32 -0.48
C ARG A 149 23.88 -1.82 -0.42
N GLY A 150 23.04 -2.17 0.54
CA GLY A 150 22.21 -3.37 0.55
C GLY A 150 20.71 -3.07 0.40
N THR A 151 20.31 -2.23 -0.56
CA THR A 151 18.89 -2.01 -0.92
C THR A 151 18.36 -3.18 -1.76
N GLN A 152 17.78 -4.18 -1.11
CA GLN A 152 16.94 -5.19 -1.76
C GLN A 152 15.65 -5.37 -0.95
N ARG A 153 14.56 -4.74 -1.42
CA ARG A 153 13.13 -5.12 -1.24
C ARG A 153 12.16 -4.06 -1.80
N GLN A 154 12.54 -3.42 -2.89
CA GLN A 154 11.58 -3.15 -3.98
C GLN A 154 11.63 -4.39 -4.86
N GLN A 155 10.55 -4.78 -5.56
CA GLN A 155 10.76 -5.51 -6.81
C GLN A 155 11.48 -4.55 -7.74
N ARG A 156 12.81 -4.54 -7.59
CA ARG A 156 13.71 -3.57 -8.20
C ARG A 156 13.59 -3.86 -9.69
N ILE A 157 13.28 -2.84 -10.47
CA ILE A 157 13.45 -2.93 -11.92
C ILE A 157 14.82 -3.56 -12.14
N PRO A 158 14.92 -4.72 -12.82
CA PRO A 158 16.18 -5.42 -12.97
C PRO A 158 17.22 -4.42 -13.53
N PRO A 159 18.48 -4.40 -13.05
CA PRO A 159 19.47 -3.42 -13.50
C PRO A 159 19.55 -3.32 -15.04
N ALA A 160 19.50 -4.46 -15.71
CA ALA A 160 19.50 -4.55 -17.17
C ALA A 160 18.27 -3.93 -17.87
N ILE A 161 17.16 -3.72 -17.15
CA ILE A 161 15.99 -2.97 -17.61
C ILE A 161 16.11 -1.50 -17.19
N PHE A 162 16.64 -1.23 -15.99
CA PHE A 162 16.82 0.11 -15.47
C PHE A 162 17.76 0.96 -16.35
N ASP A 163 18.84 0.36 -16.85
CA ASP A 163 19.81 1.04 -17.71
C ASP A 163 19.23 1.40 -19.08
N LEU A 164 18.14 0.73 -19.49
CA LEU A 164 17.43 0.99 -20.75
C LEU A 164 16.33 2.04 -20.60
N ILE A 165 16.05 2.52 -19.39
CA ILE A 165 15.02 3.53 -19.17
C ILE A 165 15.50 4.87 -19.72
N PRO A 166 14.74 5.50 -20.65
CA PRO A 166 15.08 6.83 -21.15
C PRO A 166 15.14 7.85 -20.02
N LYS A 167 16.03 8.84 -20.17
CA LYS A 167 16.22 9.91 -19.18
C LYS A 167 15.76 11.24 -19.74
N HIS A 168 15.08 12.02 -18.92
CA HIS A 168 14.68 13.40 -19.21
C HIS A 168 15.33 14.31 -18.16
N ASN A 169 16.12 15.29 -18.59
CA ASN A 169 16.91 16.18 -17.73
C ASN A 169 17.75 15.41 -16.69
N GLY A 170 18.39 14.31 -17.12
CA GLY A 170 19.22 13.45 -16.27
C GLY A 170 18.44 12.51 -15.33
N LEU A 171 17.10 12.61 -15.28
CA LEU A 171 16.26 11.76 -14.45
C LEU A 171 15.64 10.63 -15.28
N PRO A 172 15.70 9.35 -14.84
CA PRO A 172 15.01 8.27 -15.53
C PRO A 172 13.50 8.48 -15.51
N ILE A 173 12.82 8.13 -16.59
CA ILE A 173 11.36 8.26 -16.69
C ILE A 173 10.66 7.29 -15.73
N CYS A 174 9.56 7.75 -15.15
CA CYS A 174 8.73 6.93 -14.27
C CYS A 174 7.92 5.91 -15.09
N LEU A 175 8.30 4.63 -15.05
CA LEU A 175 7.52 3.58 -15.73
C LEU A 175 6.07 3.50 -15.27
N ARG A 176 5.79 3.86 -14.01
CA ARG A 176 4.43 3.87 -13.46
C ARG A 176 3.56 5.00 -14.02
N PHE A 177 4.20 6.10 -14.43
CA PHE A 177 3.52 7.18 -15.16
C PHE A 177 3.12 6.73 -16.57
N LEU A 178 3.93 5.90 -17.21
CA LEU A 178 3.65 5.36 -18.55
C LEU A 178 2.66 4.19 -18.54
N SER A 179 2.47 3.55 -17.39
CA SER A 179 1.63 2.35 -17.26
C SER A 179 0.18 2.67 -16.92
N SER A 180 -0.74 1.76 -17.28
CA SER A 180 -2.16 1.82 -16.89
C SER A 180 -2.36 1.81 -15.36
N MET A 181 -1.39 1.30 -14.60
CA MET A 181 -1.37 1.39 -13.13
C MET A 181 -1.32 2.84 -12.60
N GLY A 182 -0.85 3.78 -13.42
CA GLY A 182 -0.78 5.19 -13.06
C GLY A 182 0.26 5.52 -11.99
N CYS A 183 0.73 6.78 -11.98
CA CYS A 183 1.64 7.24 -10.95
C CYS A 183 0.87 7.98 -9.84
N PRO A 184 0.96 7.54 -8.56
CA PRO A 184 0.19 8.14 -7.45
C PRO A 184 0.69 9.53 -7.03
N SER A 185 1.67 10.09 -7.70
CA SER A 185 2.37 11.30 -7.24
C SER A 185 1.52 12.58 -7.29
N GLY A 186 0.40 12.57 -8.01
CA GLY A 186 -0.46 13.75 -8.25
C GLY A 186 0.18 14.89 -9.05
N ASN A 187 1.52 14.97 -9.06
CA ASN A 187 2.31 15.94 -9.82
C ASN A 187 2.50 15.45 -11.27
N SER A 188 2.18 16.31 -12.24
CA SER A 188 2.28 16.01 -13.67
C SER A 188 3.71 15.96 -14.21
N THR A 189 4.71 16.46 -13.48
CA THR A 189 6.10 16.62 -13.96
C THR A 189 7.11 15.68 -13.31
N ARG A 190 6.80 15.18 -12.10
CA ARG A 190 7.75 14.45 -11.25
C ARG A 190 7.07 13.33 -10.47
N CYS A 191 7.79 12.22 -10.33
CA CYS A 191 7.41 11.17 -9.39
C CYS A 191 7.68 11.60 -7.94
N ALA A 192 6.72 11.37 -7.05
CA ALA A 192 6.87 11.50 -5.61
C ALA A 192 7.81 10.41 -5.05
N PHE A 193 7.92 9.29 -5.76
CA PHE A 193 8.66 8.10 -5.36
C PHE A 193 9.91 7.91 -6.24
N GLY A 194 10.97 8.63 -5.88
CA GLY A 194 12.25 8.63 -6.59
C GLY A 194 12.37 9.77 -7.59
N ALA A 195 13.60 10.26 -7.79
CA ALA A 195 13.91 11.33 -8.75
C ALA A 195 13.69 10.83 -10.19
N ARG A 196 12.41 10.75 -10.59
CA ARG A 196 11.96 10.25 -11.89
C ARG A 196 11.04 11.26 -12.55
N ALA A 197 11.17 11.39 -13.86
CA ALA A 197 10.41 12.33 -14.66
C ALA A 197 9.04 11.76 -15.07
N HIS A 198 8.02 12.61 -15.13
CA HIS A 198 6.73 12.32 -15.76
C HIS A 198 6.68 13.00 -17.12
N VAL A 199 7.34 12.36 -18.07
CA VAL A 199 7.41 12.82 -19.46
C VAL A 199 7.33 11.57 -20.34
N ALA A 200 6.57 11.66 -21.43
CA ALA A 200 6.56 10.61 -22.44
C ALA A 200 7.89 10.66 -23.21
N PRO A 201 8.66 9.55 -23.27
CA PRO A 201 9.82 9.49 -24.15
C PRO A 201 9.39 9.41 -25.60
N ASP A 202 10.28 9.78 -26.53
CA ASP A 202 10.04 9.58 -27.97
C ASP A 202 10.11 8.10 -28.39
N ALA A 203 10.85 7.29 -27.63
CA ALA A 203 11.00 5.86 -27.87
C ALA A 203 11.20 5.10 -26.55
N LEU A 204 10.64 3.88 -26.48
CA LEU A 204 10.76 2.98 -25.33
C LEU A 204 11.31 1.63 -25.77
N ASP A 205 12.38 1.17 -25.11
CA ASP A 205 12.98 -0.12 -25.41
C ASP A 205 11.97 -1.27 -25.19
N ALA A 206 11.94 -2.25 -26.11
CA ALA A 206 10.99 -3.36 -26.07
C ALA A 206 11.05 -4.17 -24.76
N ARG A 207 12.21 -4.26 -24.12
CA ARG A 207 12.38 -4.95 -22.83
C ARG A 207 11.76 -4.16 -21.69
N VAL A 208 11.84 -2.82 -21.75
CA VAL A 208 11.18 -1.93 -20.79
C VAL A 208 9.66 -1.98 -20.99
N LYS A 209 9.18 -1.95 -22.24
CA LYS A 209 7.77 -2.13 -22.57
C LYS A 209 7.24 -3.48 -22.10
N GLY A 210 7.97 -4.56 -22.36
CA GLY A 210 7.63 -5.91 -21.87
C GLY A 210 7.55 -5.97 -20.34
N HIS A 211 8.44 -5.27 -19.63
CA HIS A 211 8.39 -5.16 -18.18
C HIS A 211 7.13 -4.43 -17.69
N ILE A 212 6.73 -3.33 -18.34
CA ILE A 212 5.49 -2.59 -18.02
C ILE A 212 4.27 -3.49 -18.24
N ILE A 213 4.21 -4.21 -19.36
CA ILE A 213 3.09 -5.12 -19.66
C ILE A 213 3.00 -6.23 -18.62
N GLN A 214 4.12 -6.89 -18.31
CA GLN A 214 4.13 -8.04 -17.42
C GLN A 214 3.88 -7.68 -15.94
N ARG A 215 4.28 -6.48 -15.51
CA ARG A 215 4.32 -6.10 -14.08
C ARG A 215 3.42 -4.93 -13.70
N MET A 216 2.96 -4.13 -14.66
CA MET A 216 2.31 -2.83 -14.41
C MET A 216 1.00 -2.65 -15.18
N GLY A 217 0.40 -3.73 -15.69
CA GLY A 217 -0.93 -3.71 -16.32
C GLY A 217 -0.96 -3.14 -17.74
N GLY A 218 0.19 -2.98 -18.39
CA GLY A 218 0.26 -2.42 -19.75
C GLY A 218 0.58 -0.93 -19.77
N LEU A 219 0.76 -0.39 -20.98
CA LEU A 219 0.89 1.05 -21.21
C LEU A 219 -0.49 1.69 -21.10
N ASP A 220 -0.54 2.87 -20.48
CA ASP A 220 -1.72 3.73 -20.48
C ASP A 220 -2.04 4.13 -21.94
N ASP A 221 -3.33 4.27 -22.27
CA ASP A 221 -3.80 4.54 -23.63
C ASP A 221 -3.17 5.81 -24.24
N ARG A 222 -2.83 6.80 -23.40
CA ARG A 222 -2.14 8.02 -23.84
C ARG A 222 -0.76 7.74 -24.44
N PHE A 223 -0.16 6.60 -24.10
CA PHE A 223 1.16 6.18 -24.52
C PHE A 223 1.15 4.91 -25.38
N ALA A 224 -0.01 4.54 -25.94
CA ALA A 224 -0.14 3.35 -26.78
C ALA A 224 0.74 3.38 -28.06
N HIS A 225 1.19 4.57 -28.46
CA HIS A 225 2.08 4.78 -29.60
C HIS A 225 3.56 4.44 -29.32
N LEU A 226 3.94 4.28 -28.04
CA LEU A 226 5.29 3.90 -27.61
C LEU A 226 5.54 2.39 -27.71
#